data_AF-A0A6J4XBK5-F1
#
_entry.id   AF-A0A6J4XBK5-F1
#
_cell.length_a   1.000
_cell.length_b   1.000
_cell.length_c   1.000
_cell.angle_alpha   90.00
_cell.angle_beta   90.00
_cell.angle_gamma   90.00
#
_symmetry.space_group_name_H-M   'P 1'
#
loop_
_entity.id
_entity.type
_entity.pdbx_description
1 polymer ?
#
loop_
_entity_poly.entity_id
_entity_poly.type
_entity_poly.pdbx_seq_one_letter_code
_entity_poly.pdbx_strand_id
1 'polypeptide(L)'
;MRISLTLVCIGIVLFLLGGLFFPVSSMAGETVLYSEDFEGSNGGYTVTAAPGMLSGWEYGTPLFGEGVYAHSGTRCWGTNLDGRLEFGTDGSLTALPAVLPPIITSERLYVSFWGFIKVDGMNDRGQMHVSNDGVNWQKICDLFYTMEGGRNEAGDPNEFGEAKWRQYVFDVSDF
;
A
#
# COMPACT_ATOMS: atom_id res chain seq x y z
N MET A 1 10.20 -2.36 -4.56
CA MET A 1 8.91 -1.98 -3.88
C MET A 1 8.48 -3.21 -3.10
N ARG A 2 7.88 -3.09 -1.93
CA ARG A 2 7.34 -4.27 -1.23
C ARG A 2 5.89 -4.01 -0.84
N ILE A 3 5.03 -4.99 -1.08
CA ILE A 3 3.63 -5.02 -0.65
C ILE A 3 3.39 -6.25 0.21
N SER A 4 2.51 -6.16 1.21
CA SER A 4 2.18 -7.26 2.11
C SER A 4 0.75 -7.15 2.60
N LEU A 5 0.12 -8.31 2.77
CA LEU A 5 -1.18 -8.48 3.39
C LEU A 5 -0.98 -9.29 4.67
N THR A 6 -1.40 -8.72 5.79
CA THR A 6 -1.06 -9.22 7.11
C THR A 6 -2.31 -9.31 7.98
N LEU A 7 -2.45 -10.44 8.67
CA LEU A 7 -3.46 -10.65 9.70
C LEU A 7 -2.82 -10.50 11.09
N VAL A 8 -3.41 -9.70 11.95
CA VAL A 8 -2.89 -9.39 13.29
C VAL A 8 -3.93 -9.74 14.35
N CYS A 9 -3.58 -10.63 15.28
CA CYS A 9 -4.44 -10.96 16.42
C CYS A 9 -4.34 -9.89 17.51
N ILE A 10 -5.47 -9.30 17.90
CA ILE A 10 -5.58 -8.38 19.04
C ILE A 10 -6.01 -9.19 20.27
N GLY A 11 -5.06 -9.51 21.14
CA GLY A 11 -5.33 -10.20 22.40
C GLY A 11 -4.94 -9.37 23.62
N ILE A 12 -5.85 -9.24 24.59
CA ILE A 12 -5.50 -8.91 25.98
C ILE A 12 -5.73 -10.17 26.79
N VAL A 13 -4.68 -10.69 27.43
CA VAL A 13 -4.77 -11.84 28.32
C VAL A 13 -4.69 -11.33 29.75
N LEU A 14 -5.69 -11.65 30.55
CA LEU A 14 -5.70 -11.36 31.98
C LEU A 14 -4.89 -12.44 32.69
N PHE A 15 -3.73 -12.09 33.22
CA PHE A 15 -2.89 -13.00 33.98
C PHE A 15 -3.09 -12.78 35.48
N LEU A 16 -3.17 -13.87 36.24
CA LEU A 16 -3.49 -13.84 37.67
C LEU A 16 -2.23 -14.19 38.47
N LEU A 17 -1.66 -13.20 39.17
CA LEU A 17 -0.55 -13.39 40.12
C LEU A 17 -1.04 -12.93 41.50
N GLY A 18 -1.14 -13.85 42.46
CA GLY A 18 -1.48 -13.50 43.85
C GLY A 18 -2.84 -12.82 44.06
N GLY A 19 -3.84 -13.09 43.20
CA GLY A 19 -5.19 -12.52 43.33
C GLY A 19 -5.38 -11.13 42.73
N LEU A 20 -4.35 -10.56 42.09
CA LEU A 20 -4.45 -9.33 41.31
C LEU A 20 -4.41 -9.67 39.81
N PHE A 21 -5.35 -9.10 39.06
CA PHE A 21 -5.39 -9.17 37.60
C PHE A 21 -4.48 -8.09 37.03
N PHE A 22 -3.49 -8.51 36.24
CA PHE A 22 -2.72 -7.59 35.43
C PHE A 22 -3.17 -7.75 33.97
N PRO A 23 -3.47 -6.67 33.25
CA PRO A 23 -3.59 -6.75 31.81
C PRO A 23 -2.21 -7.08 31.24
N VAL A 24 -2.04 -8.30 30.74
CA VAL A 24 -0.88 -8.63 29.91
C VAL A 24 -1.34 -8.44 28.47
N SER A 25 -0.72 -7.50 27.77
CA SER A 25 -0.84 -7.44 26.32
C SER A 25 -0.34 -8.78 25.78
N SER A 26 -1.23 -9.57 25.17
CA SER A 26 -0.77 -10.70 24.37
C SER A 26 0.10 -10.11 23.28
N MET A 27 1.25 -10.72 23.02
CA MET A 27 1.99 -10.39 21.80
C MET A 27 1.03 -10.63 20.64
N ALA A 28 0.71 -9.56 19.90
CA ALA A 28 -0.12 -9.68 18.73
C ALA A 28 0.56 -10.65 17.77
N GLY A 29 -0.09 -11.78 17.47
CA GLY A 29 0.41 -12.72 16.48
C GLY A 29 0.24 -12.08 15.11
N GLU A 30 1.33 -11.84 14.39
CA GLU A 30 1.31 -11.36 13.01
C GLU A 30 1.48 -12.55 12.06
N THR A 31 0.50 -12.75 11.18
CA THR A 31 0.56 -13.75 10.10
C THR A 31 0.60 -13.01 8.76
N VAL A 32 1.67 -13.18 8.00
CA VAL A 32 1.77 -12.66 6.64
C VAL A 32 1.04 -13.62 5.69
N LEU A 33 -0.10 -13.18 5.16
CA LEU A 33 -0.91 -13.95 4.21
C LEU A 33 -0.37 -13.84 2.79
N TYR A 34 0.22 -12.69 2.45
CA TYR A 34 0.82 -12.43 1.16
C TYR A 34 1.95 -11.42 1.30
N SER A 35 3.04 -11.60 0.56
CA SER A 35 4.13 -10.62 0.46
C SER A 35 4.80 -10.76 -0.89
N GLU A 36 5.08 -9.64 -1.53
CA GLU A 36 5.78 -9.59 -2.82
C GLU A 36 6.78 -8.44 -2.81
N ASP A 37 8.02 -8.74 -3.18
CA ASP A 37 9.13 -7.79 -3.29
C ASP A 37 9.47 -7.41 -4.73
N PHE A 38 8.84 -8.12 -5.69
CA PHE A 38 8.90 -7.86 -7.12
C PHE A 38 10.25 -8.15 -7.78
N GLU A 39 11.21 -8.78 -7.08
CA GLU A 39 12.52 -9.05 -7.67
C GLU A 39 12.48 -10.26 -8.63
N GLY A 40 11.72 -11.29 -8.26
CA GLY A 40 11.60 -12.52 -9.05
C GLY A 40 10.63 -12.41 -10.23
N SER A 41 9.55 -11.65 -10.08
CA SER A 41 8.49 -11.52 -11.08
C SER A 41 7.63 -10.28 -10.86
N ASN A 42 6.66 -10.04 -11.75
CA ASN A 42 5.65 -8.99 -11.59
C ASN A 42 4.57 -9.33 -10.53
N GLY A 43 4.72 -10.44 -9.81
CA GLY A 43 3.78 -10.92 -8.79
C GLY A 43 2.45 -11.42 -9.34
N GLY A 44 2.32 -11.59 -10.65
CA GLY A 44 1.06 -11.90 -11.32
C GLY A 44 0.07 -10.74 -11.36
N TYR A 45 0.50 -9.53 -11.02
CA TYR A 45 -0.34 -8.34 -11.10
C TYR A 45 -0.77 -8.07 -12.53
N THR A 46 -2.01 -7.59 -12.69
CA THR A 46 -2.59 -7.24 -13.98
C THR A 46 -2.75 -5.74 -14.11
N VAL A 47 -2.58 -5.24 -15.33
CA VAL A 47 -2.71 -3.82 -15.65
C VAL A 47 -3.91 -3.61 -16.57
N THR A 48 -4.71 -2.58 -16.27
CA THR A 48 -5.83 -2.15 -17.11
C THR A 48 -5.78 -0.64 -17.33
N ALA A 49 -6.50 -0.16 -18.34
CA ALA A 49 -6.67 1.26 -18.64
C ALA A 49 -8.14 1.57 -18.91
N ALA A 50 -8.56 2.79 -18.61
CA ALA A 50 -9.87 3.30 -19.03
C ALA A 50 -9.98 3.31 -20.57
N PRO A 51 -11.20 3.20 -21.14
CA PRO A 51 -11.38 3.20 -22.59
C PRO A 51 -10.75 4.42 -23.27
N GLY A 52 -9.81 4.17 -24.19
CA GLY A 52 -9.10 5.22 -24.93
C GLY A 52 -7.94 5.91 -24.17
N MET A 53 -7.58 5.40 -22.99
CA MET A 53 -6.49 5.93 -22.15
C MET A 53 -5.31 4.96 -22.09
N LEU A 54 -4.17 5.46 -21.64
CA LEU A 54 -2.98 4.66 -21.31
C LEU A 54 -3.08 4.13 -19.88
N SER A 55 -2.48 2.97 -19.61
CA SER A 55 -2.41 2.44 -18.24
C SER A 55 -1.33 3.13 -17.40
N GLY A 56 -0.20 3.47 -18.03
CA GLY A 56 0.97 4.09 -17.40
C GLY A 56 1.79 3.18 -16.47
N TRP A 57 1.27 2.01 -16.09
CA TRP A 57 1.95 1.08 -15.18
C TRP A 57 2.99 0.22 -15.91
N GLU A 58 4.18 0.16 -15.33
CA GLU A 58 5.31 -0.61 -15.83
C GLU A 58 5.97 -1.40 -14.70
N TYR A 59 6.43 -2.61 -15.03
CA TYR A 59 7.20 -3.46 -14.15
C TYR A 59 8.64 -3.56 -14.66
N GLY A 60 9.60 -3.24 -13.80
CA GLY A 60 11.01 -3.33 -14.16
C GLY A 60 11.92 -2.55 -13.21
N THR A 61 13.12 -2.24 -13.70
CA THR A 61 14.07 -1.39 -13.00
C THR A 61 13.79 0.07 -13.33
N PRO A 62 13.60 0.95 -12.32
CA PRO A 62 13.50 2.38 -12.56
C PRO A 62 14.79 2.92 -13.17
N LEU A 63 14.67 3.68 -14.26
CA LEU A 63 15.78 4.32 -14.97
C LEU A 63 15.64 5.85 -15.02
N PHE A 64 14.58 6.40 -14.45
CA PHE A 64 14.34 7.84 -14.46
C PHE A 64 15.34 8.60 -13.59
N GLY A 65 16.07 9.54 -14.22
CA GLY A 65 17.21 10.25 -13.62
C GLY A 65 16.90 11.24 -12.49
N GLU A 66 15.65 11.35 -12.02
CA GLU A 66 15.24 12.22 -10.89
C GLU A 66 15.32 11.51 -9.51
N GLY A 67 16.18 10.51 -9.35
CA GLY A 67 16.35 9.82 -8.07
C GLY A 67 15.24 8.80 -7.76
N VAL A 68 14.57 8.28 -8.79
CA VAL A 68 13.60 7.19 -8.66
C VAL A 68 14.35 5.86 -8.76
N TYR A 69 14.35 5.11 -7.67
CA TYR A 69 14.94 3.77 -7.55
C TYR A 69 13.96 2.87 -6.82
N ALA A 70 14.00 1.56 -7.08
CA ALA A 70 13.15 0.62 -6.35
C ALA A 70 13.43 0.73 -4.84
N HIS A 71 12.38 0.79 -4.01
CA HIS A 71 12.52 0.87 -2.54
C HIS A 71 13.51 -0.16 -1.95
N SER A 72 13.47 -1.36 -2.51
CA SER A 72 14.27 -2.51 -2.14
C SER A 72 14.65 -3.23 -3.42
N GLY A 73 15.83 -3.84 -3.44
CA GLY A 73 16.31 -4.59 -4.61
C GLY A 73 16.49 -3.69 -5.82
N THR A 74 16.04 -4.16 -6.98
CA THR A 74 16.25 -3.54 -8.28
C THR A 74 14.99 -3.36 -9.10
N ARG A 75 13.89 -4.04 -8.74
CA ARG A 75 12.66 -4.05 -9.52
C ARG A 75 11.46 -3.58 -8.71
N CYS A 76 10.52 -2.97 -9.41
CA CYS A 76 9.23 -2.59 -8.84
C CYS A 76 8.19 -2.37 -9.94
N TRP A 77 6.95 -2.24 -9.51
CA TRP A 77 5.94 -1.52 -10.27
C TRP A 77 6.09 -0.02 -10.05
N GLY A 78 5.84 0.75 -11.11
CA GLY A 78 5.72 2.20 -11.04
C GLY A 78 4.97 2.73 -12.25
N THR A 79 4.64 4.02 -12.22
CA THR A 79 4.00 4.72 -13.33
C THR A 79 5.07 5.40 -14.18
N ASN A 80 5.33 4.86 -15.37
CA ASN A 80 6.47 5.20 -16.25
C ASN A 80 7.83 5.16 -15.52
N LEU A 81 8.57 4.05 -15.66
CA LEU A 81 9.80 3.82 -14.92
C LEU A 81 11.04 4.52 -15.48
N ASP A 82 10.98 4.99 -16.72
CA ASP A 82 12.10 5.65 -17.40
C ASP A 82 11.80 7.11 -17.81
N GLY A 83 10.63 7.64 -17.43
CA GLY A 83 10.17 8.95 -17.85
C GLY A 83 9.07 9.56 -16.98
N ARG A 84 8.46 10.63 -17.50
CA ARG A 84 7.28 11.26 -16.90
C ARG A 84 6.02 10.59 -17.41
N LEU A 85 5.02 10.48 -16.56
CA LEU A 85 3.72 9.93 -16.95
C LEU A 85 3.10 10.75 -18.09
N GLU A 86 2.55 10.08 -19.10
CA GLU A 86 1.97 10.73 -20.28
C GLU A 86 0.57 11.28 -19.99
N PHE A 87 0.18 12.33 -20.70
CA PHE A 87 -1.20 12.83 -20.68
C PHE A 87 -2.17 11.77 -21.22
N GLY A 88 -3.37 11.71 -20.65
CA GLY A 88 -4.36 10.67 -21.01
C GLY A 88 -4.06 9.31 -20.39
N THR A 89 -3.41 9.30 -19.23
CA THR A 89 -3.20 8.09 -18.43
C THR A 89 -4.31 7.95 -17.40
N ASP A 90 -5.02 6.83 -17.43
CA ASP A 90 -5.99 6.41 -16.41
C ASP A 90 -5.95 4.89 -16.35
N GLY A 91 -5.14 4.37 -15.42
CA GLY A 91 -4.80 2.96 -15.36
C GLY A 91 -4.76 2.40 -13.96
N SER A 92 -5.09 1.11 -13.87
CA SER A 92 -5.10 0.36 -12.61
C SER A 92 -4.05 -0.76 -12.64
N LEU A 93 -3.40 -0.94 -11.50
CA LEU A 93 -2.56 -2.09 -11.20
C LEU A 93 -3.26 -2.92 -10.13
N THR A 94 -3.64 -4.14 -10.50
CA THR A 94 -4.49 -5.01 -9.67
C THR A 94 -3.71 -6.25 -9.24
N ALA A 95 -3.68 -6.50 -7.93
CA ALA A 95 -3.10 -7.72 -7.35
C ALA A 95 -3.94 -8.96 -7.73
N LEU A 96 -3.32 -10.13 -7.69
CA LEU A 96 -4.09 -11.37 -7.73
C LEU A 96 -4.98 -11.49 -6.47
N PRO A 97 -6.19 -12.07 -6.59
CA PRO A 97 -7.03 -12.32 -5.43
C PRO A 97 -6.29 -13.16 -4.38
N ALA A 98 -6.21 -12.65 -3.15
CA ALA A 98 -5.71 -13.40 -2.02
C ALA A 98 -6.83 -14.25 -1.42
N VAL A 99 -6.54 -15.51 -1.09
CA VAL A 99 -7.47 -16.36 -0.33
C VAL A 99 -7.27 -16.05 1.15
N LEU A 100 -8.29 -15.47 1.77
CA LEU A 100 -8.28 -15.13 3.19
C LEU A 100 -8.81 -16.30 4.03
N PRO A 101 -8.20 -16.62 5.18
CA PRO A 101 -8.87 -17.45 6.18
C PRO A 101 -10.07 -16.69 6.77
N PRO A 102 -11.03 -17.38 7.42
CA PRO A 102 -12.08 -16.71 8.17
C PRO A 102 -11.47 -15.80 9.25
N ILE A 103 -11.73 -14.50 9.16
CA ILE A 103 -11.25 -13.49 10.10
C ILE A 103 -12.19 -13.49 11.31
N ILE A 104 -11.65 -13.66 12.51
CA ILE A 104 -12.43 -13.58 13.75
C ILE A 104 -12.46 -12.16 14.31
N THR A 105 -13.39 -11.86 15.21
CA THR A 105 -13.60 -10.52 15.77
C THR A 105 -12.40 -9.93 16.51
N SER A 106 -11.44 -10.77 16.92
CA SER A 106 -10.18 -10.37 17.55
C SER A 106 -9.02 -10.27 16.56
N GLU A 107 -9.26 -10.30 15.25
CA GLU A 107 -8.23 -10.16 14.23
C GLU A 107 -8.43 -8.87 13.42
N ARG A 108 -7.33 -8.30 12.94
CA ARG A 108 -7.33 -7.19 12.01
C ARG A 108 -6.52 -7.53 10.78
N LEU A 109 -7.05 -7.17 9.62
CA LEU A 109 -6.39 -7.35 8.33
C LEU A 109 -5.80 -6.02 7.88
N TYR A 110 -4.52 -6.03 7.54
CA TYR A 110 -3.79 -4.86 7.06
C TYR A 110 -3.21 -5.12 5.69
N VAL A 111 -3.39 -4.16 4.78
CA VAL A 111 -2.56 -4.05 3.57
C VAL A 111 -1.49 -3.02 3.83
N SER A 112 -0.24 -3.35 3.53
CA SER A 112 0.85 -2.40 3.55
C SER A 112 1.68 -2.42 2.28
N PHE A 113 2.17 -1.27 1.84
CA PHE A 113 3.12 -1.19 0.75
C PHE A 113 4.05 0.01 0.87
N TRP A 114 5.24 -0.11 0.29
CA TRP A 114 6.14 1.02 0.10
C TRP A 114 5.81 1.75 -1.19
N GLY A 115 5.62 3.07 -1.13
CA GLY A 115 5.37 3.89 -2.31
C GLY A 115 6.21 5.17 -2.33
N PHE A 116 6.70 5.53 -3.52
CA PHE A 116 7.23 6.86 -3.83
C PHE A 116 6.15 7.57 -4.66
N ILE A 117 5.45 8.52 -4.05
CA ILE A 117 4.30 9.19 -4.66
C ILE A 117 4.68 10.64 -4.93
N LYS A 118 4.66 11.02 -6.20
CA LYS A 118 4.89 12.37 -6.70
C LYS A 118 3.88 12.63 -7.82
N VAL A 119 2.74 13.19 -7.45
CA VAL A 119 1.60 13.44 -8.33
C VAL A 119 1.39 14.94 -8.44
N ASP A 120 1.04 15.46 -9.63
CA ASP A 120 0.79 16.89 -9.79
C ASP A 120 -0.54 17.30 -9.14
N GLY A 121 -0.55 18.46 -8.50
CA GLY A 121 -1.62 18.91 -7.59
C GLY A 121 -2.91 19.37 -8.25
N MET A 122 -2.92 19.53 -9.58
CA MET A 122 -4.02 20.22 -10.26
C MET A 122 -5.22 19.32 -10.53
N ASN A 123 -5.02 18.10 -11.03
CA ASN A 123 -6.09 17.14 -11.31
C ASN A 123 -5.65 15.67 -11.20
N ASP A 124 -4.37 15.41 -10.96
CA ASP A 124 -3.84 14.06 -10.94
C ASP A 124 -4.03 13.45 -9.56
N ARG A 125 -4.28 12.14 -9.51
CA ARG A 125 -4.47 11.41 -8.26
C ARG A 125 -4.09 9.95 -8.44
N GLY A 126 -3.37 9.40 -7.47
CA GLY A 126 -3.35 7.97 -7.25
C GLY A 126 -4.52 7.58 -6.35
N GLN A 127 -4.99 6.34 -6.43
CA GLN A 127 -6.06 5.86 -5.56
C GLN A 127 -5.79 4.41 -5.17
N MET A 128 -6.13 4.06 -3.93
CA MET A 128 -6.14 2.68 -3.50
C MET A 128 -7.57 2.19 -3.33
N HIS A 129 -7.83 1.03 -3.93
CA HIS A 129 -9.11 0.35 -3.86
C HIS A 129 -8.94 -1.07 -3.32
N VAL A 130 -9.99 -1.59 -2.71
CA VAL A 130 -10.12 -2.97 -2.26
C VAL A 130 -11.42 -3.58 -2.80
N SER A 131 -11.45 -4.89 -2.96
CA SER A 131 -12.59 -5.63 -3.45
C SER A 131 -12.62 -7.02 -2.83
N ASN A 132 -13.82 -7.51 -2.49
CA ASN A 132 -14.04 -8.86 -1.98
C ASN A 132 -14.59 -9.83 -3.05
N ASP A 133 -14.93 -9.32 -4.24
CA ASP A 133 -15.46 -10.11 -5.36
C ASP A 133 -14.66 -9.93 -6.67
N GLY A 134 -13.67 -9.02 -6.68
CA GLY A 134 -12.87 -8.67 -7.86
C GLY A 134 -13.60 -7.85 -8.91
N VAL A 135 -14.85 -7.47 -8.67
CA VAL A 135 -15.74 -6.79 -9.62
C VAL A 135 -16.15 -5.41 -9.09
N ASN A 136 -16.58 -5.35 -7.83
CA ASN A 136 -16.96 -4.13 -7.14
C ASN A 136 -15.77 -3.64 -6.30
N TRP A 137 -15.31 -2.43 -6.61
CA TRP A 137 -14.13 -1.85 -5.99
C TRP A 137 -14.52 -0.67 -5.10
N GLN A 138 -14.10 -0.71 -3.84
CA GLN A 138 -14.27 0.40 -2.91
C GLN A 138 -12.96 1.17 -2.77
N LYS A 139 -13.03 2.48 -2.93
CA LYS A 139 -11.89 3.38 -2.67
C LYS A 139 -11.69 3.53 -1.16
N ILE A 140 -10.45 3.34 -0.71
CA ILE A 140 -10.06 3.48 0.70
C ILE A 140 -9.08 4.62 0.94
N CYS A 141 -8.43 5.11 -0.12
CA CYS A 141 -7.50 6.24 -0.02
C CYS A 141 -7.36 6.94 -1.37
N ASP A 142 -7.21 8.27 -1.33
CA ASP A 142 -6.66 9.06 -2.43
C ASP A 142 -5.21 9.45 -2.11
N LEU A 143 -4.34 9.39 -3.12
CA LEU A 143 -2.91 9.67 -3.06
C LEU A 143 -2.65 10.95 -3.88
N PHE A 144 -2.32 12.06 -3.22
CA PHE A 144 -2.10 13.37 -3.87
C PHE A 144 -0.69 13.94 -3.58
N TYR A 145 -0.23 14.87 -4.42
CA TYR A 145 1.01 15.65 -4.25
C TYR A 145 2.23 14.75 -3.91
N THR A 146 2.87 15.02 -2.76
CA THR A 146 3.72 14.14 -1.97
C THR A 146 2.95 13.89 -0.68
N MET A 147 2.52 12.65 -0.38
CA MET A 147 1.52 12.44 0.68
C MET A 147 1.79 13.18 1.99
N GLU A 148 0.85 14.08 2.30
CA GLU A 148 0.50 14.53 3.63
C GLU A 148 -0.25 13.37 4.34
N GLY A 149 0.04 13.18 5.63
CA GLY A 149 -0.41 12.01 6.42
C GLY A 149 0.52 11.70 7.59
N GLY A 150 1.76 12.22 7.54
CA GLY A 150 2.56 12.49 8.72
C GLY A 150 2.67 14.00 8.91
N ARG A 151 2.29 14.51 10.09
CA ARG A 151 2.69 15.87 10.50
C ARG A 151 4.23 15.88 10.57
N ASN A 152 4.88 16.93 10.06
CA ASN A 152 6.27 17.19 10.44
C ASN A 152 6.31 17.54 11.96
N GLU A 153 7.50 17.59 12.56
CA GLU A 153 7.69 17.96 13.98
C GLU A 153 7.13 19.37 14.30
N ALA A 154 6.82 20.17 13.27
CA ALA A 154 6.27 21.54 13.36
C ALA A 154 4.76 21.66 13.12
N GLY A 155 4.06 20.60 12.69
CA GLY A 155 2.62 20.58 12.46
C GLY A 155 2.09 21.38 11.25
N ASP A 156 2.91 21.70 10.25
CA ASP A 156 2.48 22.44 9.05
C ASP A 156 1.97 21.49 7.93
N PRO A 157 0.73 21.66 7.44
CA PRO A 157 0.18 20.87 6.32
C PRO A 157 0.69 21.28 4.92
N ASN A 158 1.30 22.46 4.77
CA ASN A 158 1.62 23.08 3.46
C ASN A 158 3.11 23.13 3.13
N GLU A 159 3.97 22.48 3.91
CA GLU A 159 5.38 22.39 3.56
C GLU A 159 5.57 21.31 2.49
N PHE A 160 5.83 21.75 1.25
CA PHE A 160 6.15 20.91 0.09
C PHE A 160 7.42 20.07 0.34
N GLY A 161 7.28 18.95 1.04
CA GLY A 161 8.37 18.03 1.30
C GLY A 161 8.82 17.31 0.02
N GLU A 162 10.10 16.99 -0.07
CA GLU A 162 10.62 16.17 -1.17
C GLU A 162 9.91 14.81 -1.21
N ALA A 163 9.55 14.37 -2.43
CA ALA A 163 9.01 13.03 -2.64
C ALA A 163 10.04 11.99 -2.18
N LYS A 164 9.61 11.05 -1.33
CA LYS A 164 10.46 9.99 -0.78
C LYS A 164 9.65 8.73 -0.57
N TRP A 165 10.34 7.59 -0.51
CA TRP A 165 9.73 6.31 -0.17
C TRP A 165 9.10 6.34 1.23
N ARG A 166 7.86 5.85 1.35
CA ARG A 166 7.15 5.73 2.62
C ARG A 166 6.38 4.41 2.74
N GLN A 167 6.32 3.93 3.98
CA GLN A 167 5.37 2.98 4.57
C GLN A 167 3.91 3.43 4.43
N TYR A 168 3.08 2.82 3.59
CA TYR A 168 1.63 2.96 3.68
C TYR A 168 1.01 1.71 4.29
N VAL A 169 0.09 1.88 5.23
CA VAL A 169 -0.58 0.79 5.95
C VAL A 169 -2.05 1.15 6.09
N PHE A 170 -2.94 0.25 5.67
CA PHE A 170 -4.38 0.43 5.68
C PHE A 170 -5.04 -0.73 6.40
N ASP A 171 -5.89 -0.43 7.38
CA ASP A 171 -6.79 -1.41 8.00
C ASP A 171 -7.93 -1.71 7.02
N VAL A 172 -8.08 -2.97 6.65
CA VAL A 172 -9.07 -3.47 5.70
C VAL A 172 -9.93 -4.56 6.32
N SER A 173 -10.05 -4.59 7.65
CA SER A 173 -10.75 -5.64 8.40
C SER A 173 -12.26 -5.65 8.18
N ASP A 174 -12.85 -4.53 7.78
CA ASP A 174 -14.30 -4.34 7.71
C ASP A 174 -14.86 -4.55 6.27
N PHE A 175 -14.07 -5.14 5.36
CA PHE A 175 -14.42 -5.38 3.94
C PHE A 175 -14.71 -6.86 3.62
#